data_AF-A0A182EVI1-F1
#
_entry.id   AF-A0A182EVI1-F1
#
_cell.length_a   1.000
_cell.length_b   1.000
_cell.length_c   1.000
_cell.angle_alpha   90.00
_cell.angle_beta   90.00
_cell.angle_gamma   90.00
#
_symmetry.space_group_name_H-M   'P 1'
#
loop_
_entity.id
_entity.type
_entity.pdbx_description
1 polymer ?
#
loop_
_entity_poly.entity_id
_entity_poly.type
_entity_poly.pdbx_seq_one_letter_code
_entity_poly.pdbx_strand_id
1 'polypeptide(L)'
;MYSQQKNQQTVIDLKLWIFKFICNDKDEFAVCVEGYRKKDIEERELENWRSTAVKERYNSQTLLTVSGSRYILHGVLDQDSAYGLA
;
A
#
# COMPACT_ATOMS: atom_id res chain seq x y z
N MET A 1 -13.98 -32.16 -12.81
CA MET A 1 -13.62 -30.87 -13.43
C MET A 1 -13.11 -29.97 -12.33
N TYR A 2 -11.80 -29.70 -12.28
CA TYR A 2 -11.22 -28.86 -11.22
C TYR A 2 -11.50 -27.39 -11.50
N SER A 3 -12.26 -26.76 -10.61
CA SER A 3 -12.54 -25.34 -10.62
C SER A 3 -11.24 -24.58 -10.36
N GLN A 4 -10.69 -23.93 -11.39
CA GLN A 4 -9.64 -22.93 -11.19
C GLN A 4 -10.27 -21.73 -10.49
N GLN A 5 -10.19 -21.69 -9.15
CA GLN A 5 -10.36 -20.45 -8.41
C GLN A 5 -9.25 -19.52 -8.87
N LYS A 6 -9.56 -18.62 -9.82
CA LYS A 6 -8.72 -17.45 -10.09
C LYS A 6 -8.59 -16.71 -8.77
N ASN A 7 -7.45 -16.85 -8.08
CA ASN A 7 -7.09 -15.99 -6.96
C ASN A 7 -7.13 -14.56 -7.51
N GLN A 8 -8.24 -13.85 -7.27
CA GLN A 8 -8.37 -12.46 -7.63
C GLN A 8 -7.39 -11.70 -6.75
N GLN A 9 -6.26 -11.32 -7.33
CA GLN A 9 -5.27 -10.51 -6.64
C GLN A 9 -5.92 -9.17 -6.29
N THR A 10 -6.01 -8.86 -4.99
CA THR A 10 -6.57 -7.59 -4.53
C THR A 10 -5.68 -6.44 -4.99
N VAL A 11 -6.27 -5.49 -5.72
CA VAL A 11 -5.62 -4.25 -6.16
C VAL A 11 -6.12 -3.10 -5.30
N ILE A 12 -5.21 -2.25 -4.80
CA ILE A 12 -5.52 -1.13 -3.91
C ILE A 12 -4.87 0.14 -4.47
N ASP A 13 -5.69 1.15 -4.75
CA ASP A 13 -5.24 2.45 -5.26
C ASP A 13 -5.11 3.48 -4.13
N LEU A 14 -3.91 4.04 -3.94
CA LEU A 14 -3.62 5.09 -2.95
C LEU A 14 -3.34 6.41 -3.65
N LYS A 15 -3.85 7.55 -3.16
CA LYS A 15 -3.70 8.89 -3.80
C LYS A 15 -2.72 9.83 -3.11
N LEU A 16 -2.33 9.50 -1.90
CA LEU A 16 -1.50 10.29 -1.01
C LEU A 16 -0.84 9.26 -0.11
N TRP A 17 0.45 9.05 -0.27
CA TRP A 17 1.12 7.88 0.27
C TRP A 17 2.54 8.19 0.70
N ILE A 18 3.03 7.40 1.67
CA ILE A 18 4.39 7.45 2.19
C ILE A 18 4.90 6.03 2.45
N PHE A 19 6.21 5.85 2.34
CA PHE A 19 6.87 4.64 2.82
C PHE A 19 7.23 4.80 4.28
N LYS A 20 7.02 3.75 5.08
CA LYS A 20 7.47 3.69 6.47
C LYS A 20 8.32 2.45 6.71
N PHE A 21 9.37 2.63 7.50
CA PHE A 21 10.13 1.52 8.04
C PHE A 21 9.36 0.88 9.18
N ILE A 22 9.32 -0.44 9.19
CA ILE A 22 8.65 -1.25 10.21
C ILE A 22 9.55 -2.43 10.58
N CYS A 23 9.31 -3.02 11.76
CA CYS A 23 9.72 -4.39 12.04
C CYS A 23 8.59 -5.33 11.60
N ASN A 24 8.88 -6.33 10.77
CA ASN A 24 7.87 -7.31 10.39
C ASN A 24 7.62 -8.34 11.51
N ASP A 25 6.71 -9.29 11.28
CA ASP A 25 6.36 -10.33 12.27
C ASP A 25 7.52 -11.27 12.65
N LYS A 26 8.65 -11.19 11.93
CA LYS A 26 9.89 -11.96 12.19
C LYS A 26 10.99 -11.12 12.84
N ASP A 27 10.65 -9.91 13.29
CA ASP A 27 11.60 -8.93 13.83
C ASP A 27 12.69 -8.50 12.81
N GLU A 28 12.35 -8.54 11.52
CA GLU A 28 13.24 -8.09 10.45
C GLU A 28 12.86 -6.68 9.98
N PHE A 29 13.87 -5.91 9.61
CA PHE A 29 13.70 -4.59 9.02
C PHE A 29 12.95 -4.69 7.69
N ALA A 30 11.81 -4.01 7.59
CA ALA A 30 10.97 -4.01 6.42
C ALA A 30 10.40 -2.62 6.12
N VAL A 31 9.77 -2.49 4.96
CA VAL A 31 9.09 -1.26 4.53
C VAL A 31 7.63 -1.58 4.27
N CYS A 32 6.71 -0.71 4.70
CA CYS A 32 5.31 -0.74 4.27
C CYS A 32 4.93 0.59 3.60
N VAL A 33 3.78 0.61 2.94
CA VAL A 33 3.17 1.84 2.43
C VAL A 33 1.93 2.19 3.25
N GLU A 34 1.84 3.45 3.62
CA GLU A 34 0.65 4.05 4.19
C GLU A 34 0.10 5.09 3.23
N GLY A 35 -1.21 5.29 3.23
CA GLY A 35 -1.80 6.35 2.45
C GLY A 35 -3.31 6.34 2.43
N TYR A 36 -3.88 7.35 1.77
CA TYR A 36 -5.31 7.46 1.60
C TYR A 36 -5.75 6.69 0.37
N ARG A 37 -6.74 5.81 0.54
CA ARG A 37 -7.40 5.18 -0.61
C ARG A 37 -8.08 6.23 -1.46
N LYS A 38 -8.09 5.99 -2.78
CA LYS A 38 -8.98 6.72 -3.68
C LYS A 38 -10.42 6.37 -3.29
N LYS A 39 -11.08 7.27 -2.56
CA LYS A 39 -12.49 7.13 -2.27
C LYS A 39 -13.30 7.07 -3.56
N ASP A 40 -14.29 6.19 -3.58
CA ASP A 40 -15.44 6.37 -4.44
C ASP A 40 -16.12 7.69 -4.06
N ILE A 41 -16.73 8.35 -5.04
CA ILE A 41 -17.21 9.75 -5.04
C ILE A 41 -18.07 10.15 -3.81
N GLU A 42 -18.56 9.20 -3.02
CA GLU A 42 -19.54 9.40 -1.94
C GLU A 42 -18.96 9.41 -0.51
N GLU A 43 -17.71 8.99 -0.28
CA GLU A 43 -17.24 8.87 1.10
C GLU A 43 -16.74 10.22 1.67
N ARG A 44 -17.18 10.59 2.89
CA ARG A 44 -16.91 11.91 3.51
C ARG A 44 -15.52 12.13 4.15
N GLU A 45 -14.90 11.11 4.76
CA GLU A 45 -13.58 11.22 5.46
C GLU A 45 -12.47 10.29 4.92
N LEU A 46 -11.34 10.82 4.41
CA LEU A 46 -10.24 10.01 3.85
C LEU A 46 -9.81 8.88 4.80
N GLU A 47 -10.03 7.61 4.43
CA GLU A 47 -9.58 6.48 5.26
C GLU A 47 -8.08 6.23 5.06
N ASN A 48 -7.35 6.25 6.18
CA ASN A 48 -5.95 5.84 6.22
C ASN A 48 -5.84 4.34 5.99
N TRP A 49 -5.04 3.94 5.02
CA TRP A 49 -4.73 2.55 4.75
C TRP A 49 -3.25 2.28 5.03
N ARG A 50 -2.97 1.13 5.64
CA ARG A 50 -1.61 0.63 5.88
C ARG A 50 -1.45 -0.74 5.25
N SER A 51 -0.40 -0.93 4.47
CA SER A 51 -0.07 -2.21 3.87
C SER A 51 0.68 -3.13 4.85
N THR A 52 0.69 -4.43 4.56
CA THR A 52 1.74 -5.33 5.08
C THR A 52 3.09 -4.99 4.43
N ALA A 53 4.17 -5.65 4.87
CA ALA A 53 5.51 -5.42 4.31
C ALA A 53 5.51 -5.53 2.77
N VAL A 54 6.21 -4.62 2.11
CA VAL A 54 6.45 -4.63 0.67
C VAL A 54 7.34 -5.82 0.36
N LYS A 55 6.86 -6.71 -0.50
CA LYS A 55 7.60 -7.85 -1.01
C LYS A 55 8.45 -7.47 -2.22
N GLU A 56 7.85 -6.73 -3.16
CA GLU A 56 8.48 -6.36 -4.42
C GLU A 56 7.97 -5.00 -4.90
N ARG A 57 8.85 -4.20 -5.51
CA ARG A 57 8.49 -2.95 -6.17
C ARG A 57 8.75 -3.10 -7.67
N TYR A 58 7.69 -3.09 -8.47
CA TYR A 58 7.79 -3.24 -9.93
C TYR A 58 8.25 -1.95 -10.61
N ASN A 59 7.81 -0.80 -10.11
CA ASN A 59 8.22 0.53 -10.57
C ASN A 59 7.97 1.56 -9.46
N SER A 60 8.18 2.84 -9.73
CA SER A 60 7.99 3.92 -8.73
C SER A 60 6.56 3.99 -8.14
N GLN A 61 5.57 3.41 -8.80
CA GLN A 61 4.15 3.54 -8.46
C GLN A 61 3.45 2.20 -8.21
N THR A 62 4.09 1.07 -8.45
CA THR A 62 3.44 -0.23 -8.38
C THR A 62 4.25 -1.16 -7.49
N LEU A 63 3.59 -1.71 -6.48
CA LEU A 63 4.22 -2.62 -5.52
C LEU A 63 3.32 -3.81 -5.17
N LEU A 64 3.98 -4.89 -4.74
CA LEU A 64 3.38 -6.11 -4.25
C LEU A 64 3.75 -6.27 -2.78
N THR A 65 2.77 -6.61 -1.94
CA THR A 65 3.01 -6.89 -0.52
C THR A 65 3.15 -8.39 -0.24
N VAL A 66 3.66 -8.73 0.94
CA VAL A 66 3.77 -10.12 1.40
C VAL A 66 2.41 -10.83 1.51
N SER A 67 1.33 -10.09 1.75
CA SER A 67 -0.06 -10.60 1.73
C SER A 67 -0.59 -10.86 0.31
N GLY A 68 0.21 -10.57 -0.74
CA GLY A 68 -0.17 -10.77 -2.13
C GLY A 68 -0.97 -9.62 -2.74
N SER A 69 -1.27 -8.57 -1.98
CA SER A 69 -2.00 -7.41 -2.48
C SER A 69 -1.11 -6.53 -3.34
N ARG A 70 -1.65 -6.04 -4.47
CA ARG A 70 -0.98 -5.09 -5.34
C ARG A 70 -1.44 -3.68 -5.01
N TYR A 71 -0.51 -2.76 -4.78
CA TYR A 71 -0.83 -1.36 -4.56
C TYR A 71 -0.39 -0.53 -5.76
N ILE A 72 -1.29 0.36 -6.18
CA ILE A 72 -1.02 1.38 -7.19
C ILE A 72 -0.99 2.73 -6.48
N LEU A 73 0.16 3.39 -6.56
CA LEU A 73 0.46 4.65 -5.92
C LEU A 73 0.24 5.79 -6.90
N HIS A 74 -0.79 6.58 -6.66
CA HIS A 74 -1.16 7.77 -7.42
C HIS A 74 -0.74 9.03 -6.67
N GLY A 75 -0.69 10.14 -7.40
CA GLY A 75 -0.35 11.43 -6.81
C GLY A 75 1.14 11.58 -6.51
N VAL A 76 1.48 12.74 -5.95
CA VAL A 76 2.84 13.03 -5.47
C VAL A 76 2.96 12.50 -4.04
N LEU A 77 4.15 12.03 -3.66
CA LEU A 77 4.46 11.72 -2.27
C LEU A 77 4.06 12.90 -1.39
N ASP A 78 3.29 12.64 -0.34
CA ASP A 78 2.97 13.67 0.65
C ASP A 78 4.25 14.00 1.43
N GLN A 79 4.94 15.05 0.97
CA GLN A 79 6.22 15.47 1.52
C GLN A 79 6.10 15.89 2.97
N ASP A 80 5.03 16.60 3.34
CA ASP A 80 4.82 17.06 4.72
C ASP A 80 4.65 15.86 5.67
N SER A 81 3.91 14.82 5.24
CA SER A 81 3.81 13.55 5.98
C SER A 81 5.13 12.77 6.01
N ALA A 82 5.97 12.87 4.96
CA ALA A 82 7.27 12.21 4.91
C ALA A 82 8.32 12.88 5.82
N TYR A 83 8.23 14.20 6.00
CA TYR A 83 9.12 14.98 6.87
C TYR A 83 8.64 15.06 8.32
N GLY A 84 7.40 14.66 8.63
CA GLY A 84 6.83 14.60 9.98
C GLY A 84 7.44 13.54 10.92
N LEU A 85 8.56 12.92 10.55
CA LEU A 85 9.40 12.11 11.44
C LEU A 85 10.36 13.04 12.21
N ALA A 86 9.83 13.83 13.13
CA ALA A 86 10.60 14.60 14.11
C ALA A 86 10.39 14.04 15.52
#